data_AF-A0A925B3E2-F1
#
_entry.id   AF-A0A925B3E2-F1
#
_cell.length_a   1.000
_cell.length_b   1.000
_cell.length_c   1.000
_cell.angle_alpha   90.00
_cell.angle_beta   90.00
_cell.angle_gamma   90.00
#
_symmetry.space_group_name_H-M   'P 1'
#
loop_
_entity.id
_entity.type
_entity.pdbx_description
1 polymer ?
#
loop_
_entity_poly.entity_id
_entity_poly.type
_entity_poly.pdbx_seq_one_letter_code
_entity_poly.pdbx_strand_id
1 'polypeptide(L)'
;MAFWNSSQREKIDPEVARRERLMTFGRVTEGTILENDSTEVIEVTTVYYTYCVSGADYETSYLLIEEQRENLPKYAPGAKVSVRYDPRQPANSIVV
;
A
#
# COMPACT_ATOMS: atom_id res chain seq x y z
N MET A 1 -46.22 11.33 12.57
CA MET A 1 -45.15 11.83 11.68
C MET A 1 -43.82 11.34 12.24
N ALA A 2 -43.14 10.42 11.56
CA ALA A 2 -41.82 9.94 11.97
C ALA A 2 -40.83 10.27 10.85
N PHE A 3 -39.96 11.24 11.10
CA PHE A 3 -38.84 11.58 10.22
C PHE A 3 -37.67 10.69 10.61
N TRP A 4 -37.42 9.64 9.81
CA TRP A 4 -36.23 8.82 9.95
C TRP A 4 -35.07 9.58 9.30
N ASN A 5 -34.23 10.20 10.13
CA ASN A 5 -33.01 10.85 9.70
C ASN A 5 -31.94 9.77 9.52
N SER A 6 -31.81 9.21 8.30
CA SER A 6 -30.72 8.28 7.99
C SER A 6 -29.42 9.07 7.97
N SER A 7 -28.61 8.94 9.02
CA SER A 7 -27.27 9.50 9.04
C SER A 7 -26.45 8.87 7.91
N GLN A 8 -26.11 9.68 6.91
CA GLN A 8 -25.09 9.32 5.94
C GLN A 8 -23.76 9.31 6.69
N ARG A 9 -23.41 8.16 7.26
CA ARG A 9 -22.01 7.89 7.62
C ARG A 9 -21.23 7.97 6.32
N GLU A 10 -20.37 8.97 6.24
CA GLU A 10 -19.38 9.13 5.19
C GLU A 10 -18.65 7.79 5.04
N LYS A 11 -18.84 7.12 3.90
CA LYS A 11 -18.19 5.84 3.62
C LYS A 11 -16.74 6.16 3.32
N ILE A 12 -15.90 6.21 4.36
CA ILE A 12 -14.45 6.29 4.22
C ILE A 12 -14.02 5.19 3.25
N ASP A 13 -13.17 5.56 2.28
CA ASP A 13 -12.62 4.59 1.34
C ASP A 13 -11.93 3.46 2.13
N PRO A 14 -12.34 2.19 1.96
CA PRO A 14 -11.75 1.08 2.69
C PRO A 14 -10.23 0.99 2.54
N GLU A 15 -9.67 1.47 1.43
CA GLU A 15 -8.21 1.47 1.21
C GLU A 15 -7.49 2.51 2.09
N VAL A 16 -8.10 3.68 2.29
CA VAL A 16 -7.58 4.70 3.21
C VAL A 16 -7.56 4.17 4.64
N ALA A 17 -8.67 3.55 5.08
CA ALA A 17 -8.76 2.94 6.40
C ALA A 17 -7.75 1.78 6.57
N ARG A 18 -7.53 0.96 5.53
CA ARG A 18 -6.51 -0.10 5.53
C ARG A 18 -5.11 0.48 5.72
N ARG A 19 -4.77 1.52 4.97
CA ARG A 19 -3.47 2.18 5.02
C ARG A 19 -3.22 2.83 6.38
N GLU A 20 -4.17 3.59 6.92
CA GLU A 20 -4.06 4.21 8.24
C GLU A 20 -3.83 3.16 9.34
N ARG A 21 -4.52 2.03 9.25
CA ARG A 21 -4.32 0.91 10.17
C ARG A 21 -2.92 0.33 10.07
N LEU A 22 -2.41 0.12 8.86
CA LEU A 22 -1.04 -0.36 8.64
C LEU A 22 0.00 0.65 9.11
N MET A 23 -0.20 1.94 8.86
CA MET A 23 0.69 3.01 9.36
C MET A 23 0.74 3.05 10.89
N THR A 24 -0.38 2.75 11.56
CA THR A 24 -0.49 2.77 13.03
C THR A 24 0.06 1.51 13.69
N PHE A 25 -0.23 0.32 13.15
CA PHE A 25 0.03 -0.97 13.83
C PHE A 25 0.97 -1.91 13.05
N GLY A 26 1.31 -1.58 11.81
CA GLY A 26 2.13 -2.41 10.95
C GLY A 26 3.60 -2.43 11.36
N ARG A 27 4.27 -3.55 11.10
CA ARG A 27 5.71 -3.69 11.25
C ARG A 27 6.41 -3.32 9.96
N VAL A 28 7.67 -2.89 10.07
CA VAL A 28 8.49 -2.54 8.91
C VAL A 28 9.49 -3.66 8.64
N THR A 29 9.68 -3.96 7.36
CA THR A 29 10.75 -4.81 6.85
C THR A 29 11.33 -4.18 5.59
N GLU A 30 12.47 -4.69 5.13
CA GLU A 30 13.02 -4.34 3.82
C GLU A 30 12.34 -5.19 2.75
N GLY A 31 11.95 -4.52 1.66
CA GLY A 31 11.52 -5.17 0.42
C GLY A 31 12.35 -4.70 -0.76
N THR A 32 12.15 -5.37 -1.89
CA THR A 32 12.79 -5.06 -3.16
C THR A 32 11.72 -4.91 -4.23
N ILE A 33 11.78 -3.83 -5.01
CA ILE A 33 10.88 -3.66 -6.16
C ILE A 33 11.25 -4.67 -7.24
N LEU A 34 10.26 -5.39 -7.74
CA LEU A 34 10.39 -6.32 -8.86
C LEU A 34 10.17 -5.57 -10.18
N GLU A 35 9.07 -4.83 -10.25
CA GLU A 35 8.64 -4.13 -11.46
C GLU A 35 7.78 -2.93 -11.08
N ASN A 36 7.69 -1.93 -11.95
CA ASN A 36 6.64 -0.94 -11.89
C ASN A 36 5.85 -0.96 -13.20
N ASP A 37 4.53 -0.92 -13.09
CA ASP A 37 3.64 -0.68 -14.22
C ASP A 37 3.29 0.81 -14.18
N SER A 38 4.10 1.58 -14.90
CA SER A 38 3.72 2.93 -15.30
C SER A 38 2.92 2.82 -16.58
N THR A 39 1.61 2.57 -16.45
CA THR A 39 0.69 2.88 -17.56
C THR A 39 0.92 4.36 -17.93
N GLU A 40 0.81 4.74 -19.21
CA GLU A 40 1.15 6.10 -19.70
C GLU A 40 0.45 7.26 -18.94
N VAL A 41 -0.55 6.93 -18.14
CA VAL A 41 -1.17 7.83 -17.17
C VAL A 41 -0.44 7.73 -15.82
N ILE A 42 0.35 8.77 -15.51
CA ILE A 42 1.04 8.97 -14.21
C ILE A 42 0.07 8.88 -13.01
N GLU A 43 -1.24 8.98 -13.24
CA GLU A 43 -2.26 8.93 -12.19
C GLU A 43 -2.38 7.57 -11.48
N VAL A 44 -1.94 6.47 -12.11
CA VAL A 44 -2.18 5.11 -11.62
C VAL A 44 -0.90 4.25 -11.72
N THR A 45 0.19 4.69 -11.09
CA THR A 45 1.41 3.84 -11.03
C THR A 45 1.25 2.71 -10.02
N THR A 46 1.37 1.47 -10.50
CA THR A 46 1.41 0.28 -9.65
C THR A 46 2.83 -0.24 -9.54
N VAL A 47 3.27 -0.61 -8.34
CA VAL A 47 4.58 -1.23 -8.09
C VAL A 47 4.39 -2.66 -7.62
N TYR A 48 5.19 -3.56 -8.14
CA TYR A 48 5.29 -4.95 -7.70
C TYR A 48 6.57 -5.11 -6.89
N TYR A 49 6.46 -5.73 -5.72
CA TYR A 49 7.59 -5.85 -4.81
C TYR A 49 7.54 -7.16 -4.03
N THR A 50 8.72 -7.59 -3.59
CA THR A 50 8.91 -8.75 -2.73
C THR A 50 9.50 -8.35 -1.39
N TYR A 51 9.17 -9.08 -0.33
CA TYR A 51 9.75 -8.91 0.99
C TYR A 51 9.70 -10.23 1.77
N CYS A 52 10.63 -10.38 2.71
CA CYS A 52 10.72 -11.58 3.54
C CYS A 52 10.24 -11.31 4.96
N VAL A 53 9.39 -12.19 5.49
CA VAL A 53 8.95 -12.19 6.89
C VAL A 53 9.14 -13.59 7.46
N SER A 54 10.01 -13.70 8.47
CA SER A 54 10.28 -14.97 9.16
C SER A 54 10.70 -16.12 8.23
N GLY A 55 11.42 -15.80 7.15
CA GLY A 55 11.90 -16.80 6.17
C GLY A 55 10.87 -17.18 5.10
N ALA A 56 9.68 -16.57 5.12
CA ALA A 56 8.70 -16.68 4.04
C ALA A 56 8.72 -15.42 3.17
N ASP A 57 8.84 -15.62 1.87
CA ASP A 57 8.81 -14.54 0.89
C ASP A 57 7.37 -14.24 0.46
N TYR A 58 7.06 -12.96 0.36
CA TYR A 58 5.77 -12.45 -0.05
C TYR A 58 5.97 -11.53 -1.25
N GLU A 59 5.17 -11.75 -2.29
CA GLU A 59 5.11 -10.89 -3.46
C GLU A 59 3.74 -10.24 -3.52
N THR A 60 3.72 -8.93 -3.77
CA THR A 60 2.46 -8.19 -3.85
C THR A 60 2.61 -6.94 -4.69
N SER A 61 1.47 -6.36 -5.05
CA SER A 61 1.36 -5.11 -5.80
C SER A 61 0.79 -4.00 -4.91
N TYR A 62 1.23 -2.77 -5.14
CA TYR A 62 0.69 -1.61 -4.45
C TYR A 62 0.57 -0.42 -5.39
N LEU A 63 -0.54 0.31 -5.26
CA LEU A 63 -0.80 1.52 -6.02
C LEU A 63 -0.19 2.72 -5.31
N LEU A 64 0.73 3.41 -5.98
CA LEU A 64 1.43 4.55 -5.39
C LEU A 64 0.47 5.74 -5.22
N ILE A 65 0.53 6.36 -4.05
CA ILE A 65 -0.18 7.62 -3.79
C ILE A 65 0.53 8.78 -4.50
N GLU A 66 -0.14 9.93 -4.57
CA GLU A 66 0.38 11.13 -5.23
C GLU A 66 1.79 11.53 -4.74
N GLU A 67 1.98 11.64 -3.43
CA GLU A 67 3.26 11.97 -2.80
C GLU A 67 4.40 10.99 -3.17
N GLN A 68 4.07 9.70 -3.35
CA GLN A 68 5.07 8.69 -3.72
C GLN A 68 5.38 8.73 -5.23
N ARG A 69 4.40 9.13 -6.05
CA ARG A 69 4.56 9.31 -7.50
C ARG A 69 5.45 10.51 -7.84
N GLU A 70 5.60 11.48 -6.95
CA GLU A 70 6.61 12.55 -7.14
C GLU A 70 8.05 12.00 -7.19
N ASN A 71 8.29 10.80 -6.62
CA ASN A 71 9.60 10.19 -6.54
C ASN A 71 9.63 8.78 -7.18
N LEU A 72 9.04 8.62 -8.37
CA LEU A 72 9.04 7.36 -9.12
C LEU A 72 10.40 6.65 -9.24
N PRO A 73 11.55 7.33 -9.42
CA PRO A 73 12.85 6.66 -9.49
C PRO A 73 13.21 5.85 -8.23
N LYS A 74 12.66 6.20 -7.06
CA LYS A 74 12.82 5.43 -5.81
C LYS A 74 12.19 4.03 -5.92
N TYR A 75 11.23 3.86 -6.82
CA TYR A 75 10.48 2.62 -7.05
C TYR A 75 10.85 1.97 -8.39
N ALA A 76 12.08 2.17 -8.86
CA ALA A 76 12.60 1.45 -10.02
C ALA A 76 12.83 -0.04 -9.68
N PRO A 77 12.76 -0.95 -10.66
CA PRO A 77 13.13 -2.36 -10.48
C PRO A 77 14.49 -2.53 -9.81
N GLY A 78 14.57 -3.40 -8.81
CA GLY A 78 15.76 -3.65 -7.99
C GLY A 78 15.98 -2.66 -6.85
N ALA A 79 15.19 -1.58 -6.75
CA ALA A 79 15.31 -0.63 -5.65
C ALA A 79 14.90 -1.27 -4.32
N LYS A 80 15.62 -0.90 -3.26
CA LYS A 80 15.31 -1.27 -1.88
C LYS A 80 14.28 -0.30 -1.30
N VAL A 81 13.21 -0.86 -0.74
CA VAL A 81 12.09 -0.08 -0.20
C VAL A 81 11.72 -0.55 1.19
N SER A 82 11.13 0.35 1.98
CA SER A 82 10.53 -0.02 3.26
C SER A 82 9.13 -0.54 3.02
N VAL A 83 8.87 -1.76 3.46
CA VAL A 83 7.54 -2.39 3.40
C VAL A 83 6.96 -2.41 4.79
N ARG A 84 5.75 -1.87 4.93
CA ARG A 84 4.98 -1.93 6.17
C ARG A 84 3.86 -2.95 6.02
N TYR A 85 3.82 -3.94 6.91
CA TYR A 85 2.91 -5.09 6.83
C TYR A 85 2.19 -5.36 8.15
N ASP A 86 1.03 -6.02 8.09
CA ASP A 86 0.33 -6.50 9.28
C ASP A 86 0.99 -7.80 9.79
N PRO A 87 1.55 -7.86 11.01
CA PRO A 87 2.19 -9.07 11.53
C PRO A 87 1.24 -10.26 11.70
N ARG A 88 -0.08 -10.04 11.76
CA ARG A 88 -1.09 -11.12 11.83
C ARG A 88 -1.50 -11.61 10.44
N GLN A 89 -1.33 -10.78 9.42
CA GLN A 89 -1.64 -11.11 8.03
C GLN A 89 -0.55 -10.51 7.13
N PRO A 90 0.64 -11.15 7.04
CA PRO A 90 1.81 -10.53 6.41
C PRO A 90 1.56 -10.06 4.98
N ALA A 91 0.79 -10.81 4.18
CA ALA A 91 0.39 -10.43 2.83
C ALA A 91 -0.31 -9.07 2.72
N ASN A 92 -0.89 -8.56 3.81
CA ASN A 92 -1.44 -7.21 3.86
C ASN A 92 -0.32 -6.21 4.15
N SER A 93 0.19 -5.59 3.09
CA SER A 93 1.30 -4.65 3.16
C SER A 93 1.13 -3.42 2.28
N ILE A 94 1.99 -2.43 2.51
CA ILE A 94 2.14 -1.20 1.74
C ILE A 94 3.62 -0.84 1.62
N VAL A 95 3.96 -0.11 0.56
CA VAL A 95 5.27 0.51 0.43
C VAL A 95 5.25 1.90 1.06
N VAL A 96 6.33 2.27 1.76
CA VAL A 96 6.46 3.54 2.50
C VAL A 96 7.54 4.45 1.91
#